data_AF-A0A960Y023-F1
#
_entry.id   AF-A0A960Y023-F1
#
_cell.length_a   1.000
_cell.length_b   1.000
_cell.length_c   1.000
_cell.angle_alpha   90.00
_cell.angle_beta   90.00
_cell.angle_gamma   90.00
#
_symmetry.space_group_name_H-M   'P 1'
#
loop_
_entity.id
_entity.type
_entity.pdbx_description
1 polymer ?
#
loop_
_entity_poly.entity_id
_entity_poly.type
_entity_poly.pdbx_seq_one_letter_code
_entity_poly.pdbx_strand_id
1 'polypeptide(L)'
;MKASRYLIPTLREDPQDAQVSSHRLMMRAGLVRKVGAGLYHLLPAGLRVIRKIEAIVREEMNRTGALEFQLPVLIPSELWETSGRWDTMGKEMFRIQDRHEVWNVLGPTHEESFTE
;
A
#
# COMPACT_ATOMS: atom_id res chain seq x y z
N MET A 1 -12.28 11.06 -20.59
CA MET A 1 -12.22 12.32 -19.81
C MET A 1 -11.45 13.36 -20.60
N LYS A 2 -11.91 14.62 -20.64
CA LYS A 2 -11.17 15.71 -21.28
C LYS A 2 -10.01 16.13 -20.36
N ALA A 3 -8.81 16.33 -20.92
CA ALA A 3 -7.63 16.72 -20.14
C ALA A 3 -7.83 18.02 -19.34
N SER A 4 -8.58 18.99 -19.90
CA SER A 4 -8.92 20.25 -19.23
C SER A 4 -9.77 20.09 -17.95
N ARG A 5 -10.34 18.91 -17.71
CA ARG A 5 -11.13 18.58 -16.51
C ARG A 5 -10.46 17.49 -15.67
N TYR A 6 -9.16 17.26 -15.87
CA TYR A 6 -8.42 16.19 -15.21
C TYR A 6 -7.14 16.73 -14.56
N LEU A 7 -6.82 16.23 -13.37
CA LEU A 7 -5.57 16.59 -12.70
C LEU A 7 -4.41 15.81 -13.34
N ILE A 8 -3.56 16.51 -14.09
CA ILE A 8 -2.35 15.95 -14.74
C ILE A 8 -1.17 16.91 -14.48
N PRO A 9 -0.59 16.89 -13.27
CA PRO A 9 0.47 17.83 -12.89
C PRO A 9 1.82 17.33 -13.40
N THR A 10 2.05 17.42 -14.71
CA THR A 10 3.32 16.99 -15.31
C THR A 10 4.48 17.87 -14.89
N LEU A 11 5.68 17.30 -14.78
CA LEU A 11 6.90 18.04 -14.48
C LEU A 11 7.85 18.08 -15.69
N ARG A 12 8.39 19.28 -15.96
CA ARG A 12 9.35 19.51 -17.05
C ARG A 12 10.72 18.89 -16.76
N GLU A 13 11.15 18.95 -15.51
CA GLU A 13 12.47 18.50 -15.06
C GLU A 13 12.35 17.24 -14.19
N ASP A 14 13.46 16.51 -14.06
CA ASP A 14 13.54 15.37 -13.16
C ASP A 14 13.57 15.85 -11.71
N PRO A 15 12.73 15.28 -10.81
CA PRO A 15 12.84 15.58 -9.38
C PRO A 15 14.19 15.14 -8.82
N GLN A 16 14.83 16.00 -8.02
CA GLN A 16 16.20 15.79 -7.53
C GLN A 16 16.34 14.53 -6.65
N ASP A 17 15.28 14.13 -5.96
CA ASP A 17 15.26 12.98 -5.06
C ASP A 17 14.94 11.64 -5.76
N ALA A 18 14.82 11.65 -7.09
CA ALA A 18 14.41 10.51 -7.89
C ALA A 18 15.60 9.80 -8.56
N GLN A 19 16.12 8.76 -7.92
CA GLN A 19 17.33 8.08 -8.41
C GLN A 19 17.04 7.09 -9.56
N VAL A 20 15.94 6.34 -9.48
CA VAL A 20 15.58 5.31 -10.47
C VAL A 20 14.66 5.85 -11.57
N SER A 21 14.78 5.31 -12.79
CA SER A 21 14.06 5.79 -13.98
C SER A 21 12.54 5.70 -13.83
N SER A 22 12.02 4.62 -13.26
CA SER A 22 10.59 4.43 -13.01
C SER A 22 10.03 5.52 -12.10
N HIS A 23 10.68 5.79 -10.97
CA HIS A 23 10.28 6.83 -10.03
C HIS A 23 10.28 8.23 -10.66
N ARG A 24 11.33 8.56 -11.46
CA ARG A 24 11.39 9.80 -12.24
C ARG A 24 10.19 9.93 -13.18
N LEU A 25 9.92 8.91 -13.98
CA LEU A 25 8.83 8.93 -14.94
C LEU A 25 7.45 9.02 -14.26
N MET A 26 7.23 8.28 -13.17
CA MET A 26 5.96 8.29 -12.45
C MET A 26 5.67 9.66 -11.84
N MET A 27 6.68 10.35 -11.30
CA MET A 27 6.50 11.72 -10.81
C MET A 27 6.30 12.71 -11.95
N ARG A 28 7.12 12.65 -13.01
CA ARG A 28 7.02 13.57 -14.14
C ARG A 28 5.72 13.46 -14.92
N ALA A 29 5.15 12.26 -15.03
CA ALA A 29 3.87 12.04 -15.68
C ALA A 29 2.66 12.38 -14.79
N GLY A 30 2.88 12.82 -13.54
CA GLY A 30 1.79 13.09 -12.60
C GLY A 30 1.02 11.83 -12.20
N LEU A 31 1.72 10.68 -12.07
CA LEU A 31 1.13 9.43 -11.60
C LEU A 31 1.17 9.32 -10.07
N VAL A 32 2.25 9.81 -9.45
CA VAL A 32 2.43 9.82 -8.00
C VAL A 32 2.93 11.16 -7.49
N ARG A 33 2.66 11.44 -6.21
CA ARG A 33 3.24 12.57 -5.48
C ARG A 33 3.79 12.09 -4.14
N LYS A 34 5.09 12.31 -3.89
CA LYS A 34 5.71 11.98 -2.62
C LYS A 34 5.22 12.93 -1.52
N VAL A 35 4.94 12.38 -0.34
CA VAL A 35 4.60 13.16 0.88
C VAL A 35 5.56 12.92 2.03
N GLY A 36 6.30 11.80 1.99
CA GLY A 36 7.31 11.44 2.98
C GLY A 36 8.22 10.33 2.44
N ALA A 37 9.21 9.91 3.23
CA ALA A 37 10.02 8.75 2.87
C ALA A 37 9.14 7.49 2.81
N GLY A 38 9.06 6.85 1.63
CA GLY A 38 8.20 5.68 1.41
C GLY A 38 6.70 5.97 1.30
N LEU A 39 6.26 7.24 1.40
CA LEU A 39 4.85 7.61 1.40
C LEU A 39 4.48 8.42 0.17
N TYR A 40 3.45 7.95 -0.56
CA TYR A 40 3.03 8.51 -1.84
C TYR A 40 1.51 8.64 -1.94
N HIS A 41 1.06 9.71 -2.58
CA HIS A 41 -0.27 9.77 -3.17
C HIS A 41 -0.25 9.13 -4.55
N LEU A 42 -1.21 8.25 -4.82
CA LEU A 42 -1.57 7.86 -6.18
C LEU A 42 -2.46 8.97 -6.78
N LEU A 43 -1.96 9.67 -7.78
CA LEU A 43 -2.74 10.68 -8.50
C LEU A 43 -3.74 10.00 -9.45
N PRO A 44 -4.75 10.70 -9.99
CA PRO A 44 -5.84 10.06 -10.72
C PRO A 44 -5.38 9.12 -11.85
N ALA A 45 -4.35 9.49 -12.61
CA ALA A 45 -3.78 8.63 -13.65
C ALA A 45 -3.06 7.39 -13.07
N GLY A 46 -2.29 7.54 -11.99
CA GLY A 46 -1.63 6.43 -11.30
C GLY A 46 -2.62 5.44 -10.68
N LEU A 47 -3.65 5.95 -10.00
CA LEU A 47 -4.72 5.13 -9.41
C LEU A 47 -5.46 4.31 -10.48
N ARG A 48 -5.68 4.88 -11.68
CA ARG A 48 -6.28 4.13 -12.81
C ARG A 48 -5.40 2.97 -13.28
N VAL A 49 -4.07 3.12 -13.26
CA VAL A 49 -3.14 2.05 -13.63
C VAL A 49 -3.16 0.95 -12.57
N ILE A 50 -3.09 1.31 -11.29
CA ILE A 50 -3.14 0.35 -10.17
C ILE A 50 -4.43 -0.46 -10.21
N ARG A 51 -5.59 0.18 -10.42
CA ARG A 51 -6.87 -0.53 -10.56
C ARG A 51 -6.91 -1.52 -11.74
N LYS A 52 -6.18 -1.25 -12.83
CA LYS A 52 -6.07 -2.20 -13.95
C LYS A 52 -5.23 -3.41 -13.57
N ILE A 53 -4.13 -3.18 -12.85
CA ILE A 53 -3.27 -4.25 -12.34
C ILE A 53 -4.07 -5.13 -11.37
N GLU A 54 -4.75 -4.52 -10.39
CA GLU A 54 -5.64 -5.22 -9.45
C GLU A 54 -6.72 -6.03 -10.15
N ALA A 55 -7.34 -5.49 -11.21
CA ALA A 55 -8.37 -6.21 -11.96
C ALA A 55 -7.84 -7.49 -12.61
N ILE A 56 -6.64 -7.45 -13.21
CA ILE A 56 -6.01 -8.62 -13.82
C ILE A 56 -5.68 -9.66 -12.74
N VAL A 57 -5.07 -9.24 -11.62
CA VAL A 57 -4.75 -10.15 -10.51
C VAL A 57 -6.03 -10.82 -9.99
N ARG A 58 -7.09 -10.04 -9.76
CA ARG A 58 -8.39 -10.56 -9.30
C ARG A 58 -9.00 -11.56 -10.29
N GLU A 59 -8.97 -11.24 -11.59
CA GLU A 59 -9.48 -12.13 -12.63
C GLU A 59 -8.76 -13.48 -12.59
N GLU A 60 -7.43 -13.47 -12.55
CA GLU A 60 -6.65 -14.71 -12.51
C GLU A 60 -6.83 -15.50 -11.20
N MET A 61 -6.93 -14.82 -10.05
CA MET A 61 -7.21 -15.48 -8.77
C MET A 61 -8.62 -16.10 -8.74
N ASN A 62 -9.63 -15.43 -9.30
CA ASN A 62 -10.98 -15.99 -9.40
C ASN A 62 -11.01 -17.23 -10.29
N ARG A 63 -10.18 -17.28 -11.34
CA ARG A 63 -10.07 -18.45 -12.23
C ARG A 63 -9.49 -19.68 -11.54
N THR A 64 -8.70 -19.51 -10.48
CA THR A 64 -8.20 -20.63 -9.66
C THR A 64 -9.19 -21.10 -8.61
N GLY A 65 -10.31 -20.38 -8.43
CA GLY A 65 -11.31 -20.65 -7.39
C GLY A 65 -11.00 -20.02 -6.03
N ALA A 66 -10.00 -19.13 -5.95
CA ALA A 66 -9.74 -18.36 -4.74
C ALA A 66 -10.92 -17.42 -4.44
N LEU A 67 -11.18 -17.17 -3.15
CA LEU A 67 -12.20 -16.24 -2.67
C LEU A 67 -11.52 -14.99 -2.09
N GLU A 68 -11.89 -13.81 -2.59
CA GLU A 68 -11.29 -12.54 -2.17
C GLU A 68 -11.87 -12.08 -0.81
N PHE A 69 -10.97 -11.70 0.10
CA PHE A 69 -11.28 -11.09 1.40
C PHE A 69 -10.65 -9.70 1.48
N GLN A 70 -11.26 -8.82 2.28
CA GLN A 70 -10.65 -7.56 2.68
C GLN A 70 -10.51 -7.54 4.20
N LEU A 71 -9.27 -7.66 4.67
CA LEU A 71 -8.93 -7.67 6.09
C LEU A 71 -8.67 -6.25 6.61
N PRO A 72 -8.81 -6.00 7.93
CA PRO A 72 -8.41 -4.74 8.51
C PRO A 72 -6.91 -4.52 8.36
N VAL A 73 -6.51 -3.24 8.22
CA VAL A 73 -5.10 -2.84 8.18
C VAL A 73 -4.48 -2.85 9.58
N LEU A 74 -5.30 -2.56 10.60
CA LEU A 74 -4.90 -2.59 12.00
C LEU A 74 -5.28 -3.95 12.60
N ILE A 75 -4.29 -4.67 13.11
CA ILE A 75 -4.43 -6.04 13.61
C ILE A 75 -4.12 -6.04 15.12
N PRO A 76 -4.95 -6.68 15.97
CA PRO A 76 -4.67 -6.81 17.40
C PRO A 76 -3.36 -7.55 17.68
N SER A 77 -2.63 -7.17 18.73
CA SER A 77 -1.34 -7.80 19.05
C SER A 77 -1.47 -9.27 19.42
N GLU A 78 -2.62 -9.69 19.95
CA GLU A 78 -2.86 -11.04 20.44
C GLU A 78 -2.66 -12.11 19.35
N LEU A 79 -3.01 -11.82 18.09
CA LEU A 79 -2.80 -12.74 16.98
C LEU A 79 -1.30 -12.95 16.69
N TRP A 80 -0.50 -11.89 16.80
CA TRP A 80 0.95 -11.92 16.58
C TRP A 80 1.71 -12.51 17.77
N GLU A 81 1.19 -12.32 18.98
CA GLU A 81 1.72 -12.94 20.20
C GLU A 81 1.48 -14.45 20.16
N THR A 82 0.28 -14.87 19.74
CA THR A 82 -0.09 -16.28 19.58
C THR A 82 0.79 -16.99 18.56
N SER A 83 1.07 -16.35 17.42
CA SER A 83 1.99 -16.89 16.42
C SER A 83 3.47 -16.85 16.83
N GLY A 84 3.80 -16.11 17.90
CA GLY A 84 5.16 -15.83 18.33
C GLY A 84 5.92 -14.84 17.43
N ARG A 85 5.28 -14.29 16.39
CA ARG A 85 5.92 -13.34 15.46
C ARG A 85 5.97 -11.91 15.97
N TRP A 86 5.29 -11.61 17.07
CA TRP A 86 5.32 -10.29 17.71
C TRP A 86 6.76 -9.80 17.88
N ASP A 87 7.63 -10.55 18.56
CA ASP A 87 9.00 -10.12 18.85
C ASP A 87 9.98 -10.33 17.69
N THR A 88 9.74 -11.34 16.85
CA THR A 88 10.69 -11.70 15.77
C THR A 88 10.66 -10.73 14.59
N MET A 89 9.54 -10.04 14.34
CA MET A 89 9.41 -9.07 13.26
C MET A 89 10.22 -7.78 13.50
N GLY A 90 10.67 -7.56 14.74
CA GLY A 90 11.63 -6.52 15.07
C GLY A 90 11.15 -5.09 14.74
N LYS A 91 12.09 -4.23 14.34
CA LYS A 91 11.87 -2.78 14.20
C LYS A 91 11.05 -2.37 12.98
N GLU A 92 10.86 -3.25 12.01
CA GLU A 92 10.05 -2.96 10.82
C GLU A 92 8.56 -3.06 11.12
N MET A 93 8.16 -3.76 12.19
CA MET A 93 6.78 -3.85 12.63
C MET A 93 6.31 -2.53 13.23
N PHE A 94 5.36 -1.88 12.56
CA PHE A 94 4.73 -0.68 13.08
C PHE A 94 3.71 -1.05 14.15
N ARG A 95 4.03 -0.74 15.41
CA ARG A 95 3.17 -0.97 16.57
C ARG A 95 2.53 0.35 17.01
N ILE A 96 1.26 0.29 17.39
CA ILE A 96 0.51 1.42 17.92
C ILE A 96 -0.30 0.98 19.13
N GLN A 97 -0.33 1.82 20.16
CA GLN A 97 -1.20 1.65 21.30
C GLN A 97 -2.36 2.63 21.17
N ASP A 98 -3.59 2.14 21.31
CA ASP A 98 -4.76 3.00 21.27
C ASP A 98 -5.00 3.74 22.61
N ARG A 99 -6.07 4.53 22.68
CA ARG A 99 -6.44 5.30 23.87
C ARG A 99 -6.89 4.45 25.07
N HIS A 100 -7.09 3.15 24.88
CA HIS A 100 -7.48 2.18 25.90
C HIS A 100 -6.29 1.32 26.33
N GLU A 101 -5.07 1.72 25.94
CA GLU A 101 -3.83 1.00 26.23
C GLU A 101 -3.74 -0.36 25.53
N VAL A 102 -4.52 -0.59 24.46
CA VAL A 102 -4.51 -1.83 23.68
C VAL A 102 -3.50 -1.73 22.54
N TRP A 103 -2.63 -2.74 22.44
CA TRP A 103 -1.61 -2.83 21.40
C TRP A 103 -2.17 -3.39 20.09
N ASN A 104 -1.75 -2.77 19.01
CA ASN A 104 -2.12 -3.13 17.65
C ASN A 104 -0.93 -2.96 16.71
N VAL A 105 -1.02 -3.57 15.53
CA VAL A 105 0.00 -3.52 14.47
C VAL A 105 -0.62 -3.05 13.17
N LEU A 106 0.06 -2.16 12.44
CA LEU A 106 -0.25 -2.00 11.02
C LEU A 106 0.31 -3.23 10.29
N GLY A 107 -0.57 -4.15 9.90
CA GLY A 107 -0.21 -5.47 9.40
C GLY A 107 0.78 -5.40 8.23
N PRO A 108 2.04 -5.85 8.40
CA PRO A 108 2.98 -5.97 7.29
C PRO A 108 2.62 -7.13 6.35
N THR A 109 1.85 -8.08 6.87
CA THR A 109 1.24 -9.23 6.20
C THR A 109 0.09 -9.74 7.08
N HIS A 110 -0.64 -10.76 6.63
CA HIS A 110 -1.90 -11.21 7.23
C HIS A 110 -1.97 -12.73 7.51
N GLU A 111 -0.85 -13.46 7.59
CA GLU A 111 -0.91 -14.92 7.86
C GLU A 111 -1.70 -15.20 9.15
N GLU A 112 -1.39 -14.49 10.24
CA GLU A 112 -2.05 -14.64 11.54
C GLU A 112 -3.54 -14.26 11.49
N SER A 113 -3.90 -13.28 10.67
CA SER A 113 -5.31 -12.88 10.50
C SER A 113 -6.16 -13.94 9.80
N PHE A 114 -5.53 -14.91 9.14
CA PHE A 114 -6.22 -16.05 8.53
C PHE A 114 -6.18 -17.32 9.40
N THR A 115 -5.20 -17.48 10.29
CA THR A 115 -4.96 -18.75 11.00
C THR A 115 -5.28 -18.73 12.49
N GLU A 116 -5.21 -17.58 13.15
CA GLU A 116 -5.36 -17.46 14.61
C GLU A 116 -6.75 -16.95 15.05
#